data_AF-A0A520INX6-F1
#
_entry.id   AF-A0A520INX6-F1
#
_cell.length_a   1.000
_cell.length_b   1.000
_cell.length_c   1.000
_cell.angle_alpha   90.00
_cell.angle_beta   90.00
_cell.angle_gamma   90.00
#
_symmetry.space_group_name_H-M   'P 1'
#
loop_
_entity.id
_entity.type
_entity.pdbx_description
1 polymer ?
#
loop_
_entity_poly.entity_id
_entity_poly.type
_entity_poly.pdbx_seq_one_letter_code
_entity_poly.pdbx_strand_id
1 'polypeptide(L)' 'MLEWKLLPTADGNIRLYEKFWKDEQFDSHPYAPELLVYADLLLTLDPRCLETAEMIYDKHLKYEFGEY' A
#
# COMPACT_ATOMS: atom_id res chain seq x y z
N MET A 1 -0.04 -4.62 -32.27
CA MET A 1 0.32 -3.68 -31.19
C MET A 1 1.10 -4.49 -30.16
N LEU A 2 2.33 -4.10 -29.79
CA LEU A 2 3.13 -4.86 -28.83
C LEU A 2 2.67 -4.51 -27.40
N GLU A 3 2.23 -5.50 -26.63
CA GLU A 3 1.94 -5.34 -25.20
C GLU A 3 3.22 -5.65 -24.41
N TRP A 4 3.80 -4.64 -23.77
CA TRP A 4 4.94 -4.82 -22.87
C TRP A 4 4.44 -5.28 -21.51
N LYS A 5 4.85 -6.48 -21.09
CA LYS A 5 4.54 -7.04 -19.76
C LYS A 5 5.81 -7.15 -18.94
N LEU A 6 5.73 -6.83 -17.66
CA LEU A 6 6.77 -7.16 -16.70
C LEU A 6 6.75 -8.68 -16.50
N LEU A 7 7.84 -9.35 -16.92
CA LEU A 7 8.03 -10.78 -16.73
C LEU A 7 9.13 -11.00 -15.69
N PRO A 8 8.83 -11.64 -14.54
CA PRO A 8 9.86 -11.99 -13.58
C PRO A 8 10.81 -13.03 -14.17
N THR A 9 12.09 -12.92 -13.81
CA THR A 9 13.11 -13.89 -14.21
C THR A 9 12.91 -15.21 -13.45
N ALA A 10 13.05 -16.35 -14.14
CA ALA A 10 12.82 -17.67 -13.55
C ALA A 10 13.75 -18.01 -12.36
N ASP A 11 14.97 -17.47 -12.38
CA ASP A 11 16.01 -17.59 -11.35
C ASP A 11 16.22 -16.27 -10.56
N GLY A 12 15.24 -15.37 -10.61
CA GLY A 12 15.30 -14.10 -9.88
C GLY A 12 15.34 -14.31 -8.36
N ASN A 13 16.15 -13.49 -7.67
CA ASN A 13 16.22 -13.52 -6.22
C ASN A 13 14.95 -12.93 -5.59
N ILE A 14 14.37 -13.64 -4.63
CA ILE A 14 13.24 -13.16 -3.84
C ILE A 14 13.76 -12.71 -2.47
N ARG A 15 13.31 -11.54 -2.01
CA ARG A 15 13.54 -11.08 -0.64
C ARG A 15 12.24 -11.14 0.14
N LEU A 16 12.25 -11.91 1.23
CA LEU A 16 11.15 -11.96 2.18
C LEU A 16 11.49 -11.07 3.37
N TYR A 17 10.51 -10.28 3.81
CA TYR A 17 10.63 -9.42 4.98
C TYR A 17 9.56 -9.82 6.00
N GLU A 18 9.91 -9.71 7.27
CA GLU A 18 8.94 -9.87 8.33
C GLU A 18 8.05 -8.62 8.41
N LYS A 19 6.76 -8.86 8.52
CA LYS A 19 5.76 -7.81 8.68
C LYS A 19 5.98 -7.10 10.02
N PHE A 20 6.10 -5.77 9.99
CA PHE A 20 6.36 -5.01 11.22
C PHE A 20 5.08 -4.65 12.00
N TRP A 21 3.92 -4.61 11.33
CA TRP A 21 2.64 -4.31 11.97
C TRP A 21 1.98 -5.58 12.49
N LYS A 22 1.24 -5.44 13.60
CA LYS A 22 0.51 -6.54 14.23
C LYS A 22 -0.95 -6.14 14.30
N ASP A 23 -1.77 -6.82 13.52
CA ASP A 23 -3.21 -6.60 13.55
C ASP A 23 -3.93 -7.89 13.14
N GLU A 24 -4.65 -8.47 14.10
CA GLU A 24 -5.37 -9.73 13.93
C GLU A 24 -6.53 -9.60 12.93
N GLN A 25 -7.10 -8.40 12.75
CA GLN A 25 -8.15 -8.18 11.76
C GLN A 25 -7.57 -8.14 10.33
N PHE A 26 -6.42 -7.49 10.14
CA PHE A 26 -5.78 -7.39 8.83
C PHE A 26 -4.95 -8.63 8.45
N ASP A 27 -4.67 -9.55 9.38
CA ASP A 27 -4.03 -10.84 9.08
C ASP A 27 -4.84 -11.71 8.11
N SER A 28 -6.14 -11.43 7.97
CA SER A 28 -7.01 -12.08 6.98
C SER A 28 -6.81 -11.55 5.55
N HIS A 29 -6.15 -10.41 5.36
CA HIS A 29 -5.98 -9.75 4.07
C HIS A 29 -4.54 -9.91 3.54
N PRO A 30 -4.34 -10.17 2.24
CA PRO A 30 -3.01 -10.33 1.66
C PRO A 30 -2.27 -9.00 1.44
N TYR A 31 -2.85 -7.88 1.85
CA TYR A 31 -2.35 -6.52 1.61
C TYR A 31 -2.06 -5.79 2.92
N ALA A 32 -1.23 -4.76 2.85
CA ALA A 32 -1.00 -3.87 3.99
C ALA A 32 -2.27 -3.04 4.30
N PRO A 33 -2.54 -2.72 5.59
CA PRO A 33 -3.61 -1.81 5.99
C PRO A 33 -3.54 -0.48 5.25
N GLU A 34 -4.71 0.09 4.92
CA GLU A 34 -4.85 1.32 4.14
C GLU A 34 -4.11 2.50 4.81
N LEU A 35 -4.13 2.57 6.14
CA LEU A 35 -3.42 3.59 6.90
C LEU A 35 -1.90 3.53 6.69
N LEU A 36 -1.32 2.32 6.63
CA LEU A 36 0.11 2.15 6.40
C LEU A 36 0.48 2.49 4.96
N VAL A 37 -0.35 2.07 4.00
CA VAL A 37 -0.17 2.44 2.57
C VAL A 37 -0.24 3.95 2.39
N TYR A 38 -1.22 4.61 3.01
CA TYR A 38 -1.35 6.06 3.01
C TYR A 38 -0.09 6.76 3.55
N ALA A 39 0.40 6.32 4.72
CA ALA A 39 1.58 6.92 5.33
C ALA A 39 2.84 6.73 4.47
N ASP A 40 3.04 5.55 3.89
CA ASP A 40 4.18 5.27 3.00
C ASP A 40 4.14 6.16 1.75
N LEU A 41 2.98 6.26 1.10
CA LEU A 41 2.80 7.12 -0.08
C LEU A 41 3.09 8.59 0.22
N LEU A 42 2.63 9.11 1.36
CA LEU A 42 2.92 10.47 1.79
C LEU A 42 4.42 10.72 1.98
N LEU A 43 5.13 9.75 2.56
CA LEU A 43 6.56 9.87 2.85
C LEU A 43 7.42 9.90 1.58
N THR A 44 6.94 9.34 0.46
CA THR A 44 7.68 9.39 -0.81
C THR A 44 7.85 10.81 -1.37
N LEU A 45 6.92 11.72 -1.05
CA LEU A 45 6.82 13.06 -1.64
C LEU A 45 6.73 13.08 -3.18
N ASP A 46 6.46 11.95 -3.83
CA ASP A 46 6.23 11.86 -5.29
C ASP A 46 4.79 12.34 -5.59
N PRO A 47 4.59 13.24 -6.58
CA PRO A 47 3.26 13.78 -6.88
C PRO A 47 2.17 12.73 -7.17
N ARG A 48 2.52 11.60 -7.80
CA ARG A 48 1.56 10.53 -8.12
C ARG A 48 1.22 9.72 -6.87
N CYS A 49 2.19 9.55 -5.98
CA CYS A 49 1.96 8.93 -4.68
C CYS A 49 1.07 9.82 -3.81
N LEU A 50 1.29 11.15 -3.82
CA LEU A 50 0.44 12.10 -3.10
C LEU A 50 -1.01 12.08 -3.60
N GLU A 51 -1.24 12.07 -4.91
CA GLU A 51 -2.58 11.92 -5.49
C GLU A 51 -3.25 10.62 -5.00
N THR A 52 -2.51 9.52 -5.02
CA THR A 52 -3.03 8.22 -4.57
C THR A 52 -3.31 8.22 -3.06
N ALA A 53 -2.46 8.86 -2.26
CA ALA A 53 -2.67 9.01 -0.82
C ALA A 53 -3.95 9.79 -0.52
N GLU A 54 -4.20 10.89 -1.24
CA GLU A 54 -5.43 11.68 -1.10
C GLU A 54 -6.68 10.84 -1.42
N MET A 55 -6.63 10.03 -2.50
CA MET A 55 -7.71 9.11 -2.83
C MET A 55 -7.98 8.07 -1.73
N ILE A 56 -6.93 7.54 -1.10
CA ILE A 56 -7.09 6.59 0.02
C ILE A 56 -7.71 7.29 1.21
N TYR A 57 -7.23 8.48 1.54
CA TYR A 57 -7.76 9.26 2.66
C TYR A 57 -9.27 9.50 2.50
N ASP A 58 -9.68 10.05 1.36
CA ASP A 58 -11.08 10.41 1.11
C ASP A 58 -12.03 9.21 1.09
N LYS A 59 -11.57 8.06 0.60
CA LYS A 59 -12.42 6.87 0.43
C LYS A 59 -12.44 5.95 1.65
N HIS A 60 -11.34 5.89 2.41
CA HIS A 60 -11.14 4.85 3.42
C HIS A 60 -10.82 5.37 4.82
N LEU A 61 -10.20 6.54 4.97
CA LEU A 61 -9.68 6.98 6.27
C LEU A 61 -10.43 8.15 6.90
N LYS A 62 -11.02 9.02 6.07
CA LYS A 62 -11.65 10.29 6.50
C LYS A 62 -12.70 10.14 7.60
N TYR A 63 -13.39 9.00 7.65
CA TYR A 63 -14.45 8.72 8.62
C TYR A 63 -14.13 7.51 9.51
N GLU A 64 -12.93 6.95 9.38
CA GLU A 64 -12.50 5.72 10.07
C GLU A 64 -12.20 5.98 11.55
N PHE A 65 -11.67 7.16 11.84
CA PHE A 65 -11.38 7.62 13.19
C PHE A 65 -12.43 8.67 13.54
N GLY A 66 -13.26 8.37 14.54
CA GLY A 66 -14.39 9.24 14.91
C GLY A 66 -13.99 10.70 15.17
N GLU A 67 -14.94 11.61 15.01
CA GLU A 67 -14.78 13.04 15.32
C GLU A 67 -14.37 13.20 16.80
N TYR A 68 -13.31 13.98 17.06
CA TYR A 68 -12.85 14.35 18.41
C TYR A 68 -13.73 15.42 19.05
#